data_AF-A0A6C0HEI5-F1
#
_entry.id   AF-A0A6C0HEI5-F1
#
_cell.length_a   1.000
_cell.length_b   1.000
_cell.length_c   1.000
_cell.angle_alpha   90.00
_cell.angle_beta   90.00
_cell.angle_gamma   90.00
#
_symmetry.space_group_name_H-M   'P 1'
#
loop_
_entity.id
_entity.type
_entity.pdbx_description
1 polymer ?
#
loop_
_entity_poly.entity_id
_entity_poly.type
_entity_poly.pdbx_seq_one_letter_code
_entity_poly.pdbx_strand_id
1 'polypeptide(L)'
;MNKEFIQVFYIRLIVQLLIFYSNINPITKIILIFISDNVDSEVYRLKHKDVKLRLVEEYQTVDKINDIIGYILCHDIIYKNKLISSDKFKLLTYLLIYRIIGCFIVYKTKNRALFLLFVDLYKEVFLLFYFIKNKKLFDLLFIAVLFIKLYVEYSFHYNIKKYNV
;
A
#
# COMPACT_ATOMS: atom_id res chain seq x y z
N MET A 1 -16.99 4.99 -13.57
CA MET A 1 -15.52 5.08 -13.48
C MET A 1 -15.00 6.00 -14.56
N ASN A 2 -14.49 7.16 -14.15
CA ASN A 2 -13.87 8.15 -15.05
C ASN A 2 -12.72 7.49 -15.86
N LYS A 3 -12.64 7.80 -17.17
CA LYS A 3 -11.59 7.32 -18.08
C LYS A 3 -10.19 7.62 -17.56
N GLU A 4 -10.00 8.73 -16.86
CA GLU A 4 -8.71 9.12 -16.29
C GLU A 4 -8.27 8.18 -15.16
N PHE A 5 -9.18 7.75 -14.27
CA PHE A 5 -8.85 6.81 -13.20
C PHE A 5 -8.52 5.42 -13.75
N ILE A 6 -9.19 5.02 -14.83
CA ILE A 6 -8.87 3.81 -15.57
C ILE A 6 -7.45 3.88 -16.15
N GLN A 7 -7.07 5.03 -16.73
CA GLN A 7 -5.74 5.22 -17.29
C GLN A 7 -4.66 5.17 -16.20
N VAL A 8 -4.86 5.85 -15.07
CA VAL A 8 -3.94 5.83 -13.93
C VAL A 8 -3.77 4.40 -13.40
N PHE A 9 -4.87 3.67 -13.23
CA PHE A 9 -4.85 2.26 -12.84
C PHE A 9 -3.92 1.44 -13.74
N TYR A 10 -4.14 1.51 -15.05
CA TYR A 10 -3.38 0.71 -16.02
C TYR A 10 -1.92 1.13 -16.12
N ILE A 11 -1.60 2.42 -16.03
CA ILE A 11 -0.21 2.89 -16.05
C ILE A 11 0.56 2.28 -14.88
N ARG A 12 0.03 2.36 -13.65
CA ARG A 12 0.68 1.78 -12.48
C ARG A 12 0.81 0.26 -12.58
N LEU A 13 -0.26 -0.41 -13.00
CA LEU A 13 -0.24 -1.85 -13.20
C LEU A 13 0.85 -2.27 -14.21
N ILE A 14 0.94 -1.58 -15.35
CA ILE A 14 1.97 -1.84 -16.37
C ILE A 14 3.36 -1.60 -15.78
N VAL A 15 3.59 -0.49 -15.07
CA VAL A 15 4.87 -0.19 -14.44
C VAL A 15 5.26 -1.27 -13.43
N GLN A 16 4.33 -1.69 -12.56
CA GLN A 16 4.57 -2.77 -11.59
C GLN A 16 4.90 -4.10 -12.27
N LEU A 17 4.20 -4.45 -13.36
CA LEU A 17 4.48 -5.66 -14.14
C LEU A 17 5.85 -5.59 -14.83
N LEU A 18 6.20 -4.45 -15.44
CA LEU A 18 7.52 -4.25 -16.05
C LEU A 18 8.64 -4.42 -15.02
N ILE A 19 8.49 -3.85 -13.81
CA ILE A 19 9.43 -4.05 -12.71
C ILE A 19 9.49 -5.53 -12.30
N PHE A 20 8.33 -6.18 -12.13
CA PHE A 20 8.24 -7.58 -11.74
C PHE A 20 8.97 -8.53 -12.71
N TYR A 21 8.79 -8.34 -14.02
CA TYR A 21 9.44 -9.15 -15.07
C TYR A 21 10.86 -8.71 -15.45
N SER A 22 11.34 -7.56 -14.96
CA SER A 22 12.71 -7.10 -15.23
C SER A 22 13.78 -8.06 -14.69
N ASN A 23 15.02 -7.96 -15.18
CA ASN A 23 16.15 -8.76 -14.67
C ASN A 23 16.90 -8.06 -13.51
N ILE A 24 16.21 -7.24 -12.72
CA ILE A 24 16.79 -6.49 -11.62
C ILE A 24 16.83 -7.37 -10.35
N ASN A 25 17.72 -7.06 -9.41
CA ASN A 25 17.78 -7.70 -8.09
C ASN A 25 16.36 -7.74 -7.42
N PRO A 26 16.00 -8.84 -6.71
CA PRO A 26 14.68 -9.02 -6.10
C PRO A 26 14.24 -7.92 -5.12
N ILE A 27 15.16 -7.42 -4.31
CA ILE A 27 14.89 -6.37 -3.31
C ILE A 27 14.65 -5.03 -3.99
N THR A 28 15.45 -4.69 -4.98
CA THR A 28 15.27 -3.50 -5.80
C THR A 28 13.93 -3.55 -6.52
N LYS A 29 13.49 -4.72 -7.02
CA LYS A 29 12.12 -4.87 -7.56
C LYS A 29 11.05 -4.51 -6.53
N ILE A 30 11.15 -5.07 -5.31
CA ILE A 30 10.18 -4.79 -4.24
C ILE A 30 10.15 -3.30 -3.89
N ILE A 31 11.32 -2.68 -3.73
CA ILE A 31 11.44 -1.24 -3.43
C ILE A 31 10.82 -0.40 -4.55
N LEU A 32 11.11 -0.72 -5.82
CA LEU A 32 10.54 0.01 -6.96
C LEU A 32 9.02 -0.17 -7.05
N ILE A 33 8.48 -1.36 -6.74
CA ILE A 33 7.03 -1.59 -6.65
C ILE A 33 6.40 -0.78 -5.52
N PHE A 34 7.08 -0.64 -4.36
CA PHE A 34 6.57 0.21 -3.28
C PHE A 34 6.66 1.70 -3.60
N ILE A 35 7.67 2.14 -4.35
CA ILE A 35 7.80 3.56 -4.75
C ILE A 35 6.78 3.91 -5.85
N SER A 36 6.44 2.95 -6.72
CA SER A 36 5.45 3.17 -7.78
C SER A 36 4.05 3.52 -7.25
N ASP A 37 3.81 3.24 -5.96
CA ASP A 37 2.65 3.70 -5.18
C ASP A 37 2.40 5.22 -5.29
N ASN A 38 3.46 6.01 -5.44
CA ASN A 38 3.33 7.46 -5.50
C ASN A 38 3.12 8.02 -6.92
N VAL A 39 3.32 7.22 -7.97
CA VAL A 39 3.31 7.68 -9.37
C VAL A 39 1.96 8.27 -9.75
N ASP A 40 0.88 7.64 -9.32
CA ASP A 40 -0.50 8.03 -9.62
C ASP A 40 -0.83 9.43 -9.11
N SER A 41 -0.45 9.68 -7.86
CA SER A 41 -0.73 10.93 -7.18
C SER A 41 0.03 12.09 -7.81
N GLU A 42 1.23 11.85 -8.32
CA GLU A 42 2.06 12.87 -8.97
C GLU A 42 1.60 13.14 -10.41
N VAL A 43 1.34 12.09 -11.20
CA VAL A 43 0.88 12.22 -12.59
C VAL A 43 -0.42 13.00 -12.66
N TYR A 44 -1.36 12.74 -11.74
CA TYR A 44 -2.64 13.43 -11.74
C TYR A 44 -2.53 14.83 -11.11
N ARG A 45 -1.68 15.05 -10.10
CA ARG A 45 -1.38 16.41 -9.58
C ARG A 45 -0.80 17.34 -10.65
N LEU A 46 0.02 16.80 -11.55
CA LEU A 46 0.57 17.56 -12.68
C LEU A 46 -0.51 18.00 -13.68
N LYS A 47 -1.57 17.21 -13.86
CA LYS A 47 -2.69 17.50 -14.78
C LYS A 47 -3.80 18.34 -14.16
N HIS A 48 -4.05 18.17 -12.86
CA HIS A 48 -5.15 18.82 -12.14
C HIS A 48 -4.64 19.45 -10.85
N LYS A 49 -4.15 20.69 -10.95
CA LYS A 49 -3.53 21.44 -9.83
C LYS A 49 -4.47 21.63 -8.64
N ASP A 50 -5.79 21.66 -8.86
CA ASP A 50 -6.79 22.05 -7.86
C ASP A 50 -7.70 20.90 -7.36
N VAL A 51 -7.55 19.69 -7.88
CA VAL A 51 -8.40 18.56 -7.48
C VAL A 51 -7.72 17.74 -6.40
N LYS A 52 -8.32 17.69 -5.21
CA LYS A 52 -7.95 16.72 -4.17
C LYS A 52 -8.43 15.31 -4.57
N LEU A 53 -7.80 14.73 -5.59
CA LEU A 53 -7.95 13.34 -6.08
C LEU A 53 -8.21 12.30 -5.01
N ARG A 54 -7.42 12.44 -3.94
CA ARG A 54 -7.40 11.59 -2.76
C ARG A 54 -8.75 11.50 -2.05
N LEU A 55 -9.70 12.40 -2.37
CA LEU A 55 -11.05 12.43 -1.81
C LEU A 55 -12.09 11.69 -2.67
N VAL A 56 -11.79 11.45 -3.95
CA VAL A 56 -12.70 10.80 -4.89
C VAL A 56 -12.77 9.30 -4.60
N GLU A 57 -13.98 8.79 -4.36
CA GLU A 57 -14.21 7.39 -3.97
C GLU A 57 -13.70 6.39 -5.02
N GLU A 58 -13.90 6.71 -6.30
CA GLU A 58 -13.42 5.91 -7.42
C GLU A 58 -11.90 5.80 -7.41
N TYR A 59 -11.19 6.91 -7.18
CA TYR A 59 -9.72 6.92 -7.08
C TYR A 59 -9.24 6.06 -5.90
N GLN A 60 -9.84 6.22 -4.72
CA GLN A 60 -9.44 5.44 -3.53
C GLN A 60 -9.62 3.93 -3.74
N THR A 61 -10.69 3.52 -4.42
CA THR A 61 -10.92 2.10 -4.72
C THR A 61 -9.85 1.56 -5.67
N VAL A 62 -9.57 2.30 -6.73
CA VAL A 62 -8.51 1.97 -7.71
C VAL A 62 -7.14 1.88 -7.06
N ASP A 63 -6.80 2.86 -6.21
CA ASP A 63 -5.58 2.92 -5.41
C ASP A 63 -5.40 1.67 -4.55
N LYS A 64 -6.46 1.26 -3.82
CA LYS A 64 -6.40 0.07 -2.96
C LYS A 64 -6.28 -1.25 -3.71
N ILE A 65 -6.87 -1.35 -4.89
CA ILE A 65 -6.70 -2.53 -5.74
C ILE A 65 -5.24 -2.60 -6.24
N ASN A 66 -4.67 -1.48 -6.69
CA ASN A 66 -3.27 -1.42 -7.12
C ASN A 66 -2.28 -1.67 -5.98
N ASP A 67 -2.59 -1.24 -4.75
CA ASP A 67 -1.82 -1.58 -3.55
C ASP A 67 -1.77 -3.09 -3.34
N ILE A 68 -2.95 -3.75 -3.36
CA ILE A 68 -3.07 -5.20 -3.18
C ILE A 68 -2.32 -5.95 -4.28
N ILE A 69 -2.47 -5.55 -5.55
CA ILE A 69 -1.74 -6.17 -6.66
C ILE A 69 -0.23 -6.02 -6.44
N GLY A 70 0.25 -4.81 -6.12
CA GLY A 70 1.65 -4.56 -5.81
C GLY A 70 2.16 -5.45 -4.67
N TYR A 71 1.36 -5.64 -3.61
CA TYR A 71 1.73 -6.50 -2.49
C TYR A 71 1.78 -7.97 -2.88
N ILE A 72 0.84 -8.45 -3.70
CA ILE A 72 0.86 -9.82 -4.23
C ILE A 72 2.13 -10.05 -5.05
N LEU A 73 2.50 -9.12 -5.94
CA LEU A 73 3.73 -9.19 -6.72
C LEU A 73 4.98 -9.23 -5.81
N CYS A 74 5.05 -8.35 -4.82
CA CYS A 74 6.12 -8.37 -3.83
C CYS A 74 6.14 -9.69 -3.04
N HIS A 75 4.98 -10.22 -2.67
CA HIS A 75 4.84 -11.48 -1.92
C HIS A 75 5.42 -12.66 -2.69
N ASP A 76 5.12 -12.75 -3.99
CA ASP A 76 5.67 -13.76 -4.88
C ASP A 76 7.20 -13.64 -5.03
N ILE A 77 7.73 -12.43 -5.18
CA ILE A 77 9.17 -12.18 -5.21
C ILE A 77 9.84 -12.65 -3.91
N ILE A 78 9.26 -12.32 -2.75
CA ILE A 78 9.77 -12.71 -1.43
C ILE A 78 9.80 -14.22 -1.29
N TYR A 79 8.72 -14.90 -1.69
CA TYR A 79 8.61 -16.35 -1.62
C TYR A 79 9.66 -17.05 -2.49
N LYS A 80 9.72 -16.70 -3.78
CA LYS A 80 10.62 -17.33 -4.75
C LYS A 80 12.10 -17.14 -4.39
N ASN A 81 12.46 -16.00 -3.83
CA ASN A 81 13.85 -15.65 -3.48
C ASN A 81 14.20 -15.92 -2.01
N LYS A 82 13.27 -16.47 -1.20
CA LYS A 82 13.46 -16.77 0.23
C LYS A 82 14.08 -15.61 1.02
N LEU A 83 13.58 -14.39 0.79
CA LEU A 83 14.21 -13.16 1.30
C LEU A 83 14.11 -13.00 2.83
N ILE A 84 13.18 -13.71 3.47
CA ILE A 84 12.95 -13.71 4.92
C ILE A 84 12.63 -15.13 5.40
N SER A 85 12.69 -15.37 6.71
CA SER A 85 12.33 -16.66 7.30
C SER A 85 10.84 -16.99 7.15
N SER A 86 10.50 -18.28 7.21
CA SER A 86 9.12 -18.78 7.07
C SER A 86 8.14 -18.10 8.03
N ASP A 87 8.52 -17.94 9.31
CA ASP A 87 7.66 -17.30 10.31
C ASP A 87 7.36 -15.83 9.97
N LYS A 88 8.38 -15.10 9.49
CA LYS A 88 8.22 -13.70 9.05
C LYS A 88 7.37 -13.61 7.79
N PHE A 89 7.55 -14.55 6.86
CA PHE A 89 6.75 -14.65 5.64
C PHE A 89 5.28 -14.92 5.97
N LYS A 90 5.00 -15.84 6.90
CA LYS A 90 3.65 -16.14 7.37
C LYS A 90 2.96 -14.91 7.96
N LEU A 91 3.67 -14.10 8.74
CA LEU A 91 3.12 -12.83 9.24
C LEU A 91 2.77 -11.86 8.09
N LEU A 92 3.64 -11.72 7.09
CA LEU A 92 3.34 -10.90 5.90
C LEU A 92 2.11 -11.43 5.15
N THR A 93 1.96 -12.75 5.01
CA THR A 93 0.77 -13.34 4.41
C THR A 93 -0.50 -12.97 5.19
N TYR A 94 -0.46 -13.01 6.52
CA TYR A 94 -1.60 -12.58 7.34
C TYR A 94 -1.91 -11.09 7.18
N LEU A 95 -0.90 -10.23 7.12
CA LEU A 95 -1.09 -8.79 6.88
C LEU A 95 -1.70 -8.52 5.51
N LEU A 96 -1.28 -9.25 4.47
CA LEU A 96 -1.86 -9.14 3.12
C LEU A 96 -3.33 -9.57 3.11
N ILE A 97 -3.65 -10.73 3.69
CA ILE A 97 -5.03 -11.23 3.80
C ILE A 97 -5.89 -10.23 4.58
N TYR A 98 -5.38 -9.75 5.72
CA TYR A 98 -6.04 -8.75 6.55
C TYR A 98 -6.36 -7.46 5.76
N ARG A 99 -5.41 -6.98 4.93
CA ARG A 99 -5.61 -5.82 4.07
C ARG A 99 -6.67 -6.07 2.99
N ILE A 100 -6.65 -7.24 2.34
CA ILE A 100 -7.65 -7.63 1.34
C ILE A 100 -9.05 -7.65 1.95
N ILE A 101 -9.22 -8.27 3.12
CA ILE A 101 -10.48 -8.30 3.86
C ILE A 101 -10.94 -6.88 4.20
N GLY A 102 -10.03 -6.04 4.70
CA GLY A 102 -10.32 -4.66 5.04
C GLY A 102 -10.83 -3.85 3.84
N CYS A 103 -10.13 -3.93 2.70
CA CYS A 103 -10.56 -3.28 1.46
C CYS A 103 -11.94 -3.77 1.01
N PHE A 104 -12.22 -5.07 1.10
CA PHE A 104 -13.52 -5.63 0.75
C PHE A 104 -14.66 -5.12 1.66
N ILE A 105 -14.43 -5.09 2.98
CA ILE A 105 -15.41 -4.57 3.95
C ILE A 105 -15.69 -3.10 3.71
N VAL A 106 -14.65 -2.28 3.49
CA VAL A 106 -14.84 -0.85 3.19
C VAL A 106 -15.60 -0.66 1.89
N TYR A 107 -15.27 -1.42 0.84
CA TYR A 107 -15.98 -1.36 -0.44
C TYR A 107 -17.48 -1.69 -0.30
N LYS A 108 -17.81 -2.72 0.49
CA LYS A 108 -19.21 -3.13 0.72
C LYS A 108 -19.99 -2.12 1.57
N THR A 109 -19.38 -1.58 2.61
CA THR A 109 -20.04 -0.68 3.57
C THR A 109 -20.00 0.78 3.16
N LYS A 110 -19.13 1.15 2.21
CA LYS A 110 -18.76 2.52 1.84
C LYS A 110 -18.26 3.37 3.02
N ASN A 111 -17.93 2.75 4.15
CA ASN A 111 -17.49 3.44 5.35
C ASN A 111 -15.95 3.48 5.42
N ARG A 112 -15.39 4.59 4.96
CA ARG A 112 -13.93 4.81 4.93
C ARG A 112 -13.28 4.80 6.31
N ALA A 113 -14.01 5.13 7.37
CA ALA A 113 -13.45 5.10 8.73
C ALA A 113 -13.03 3.69 9.16
N LEU A 114 -13.57 2.64 8.53
CA LEU A 114 -13.17 1.27 8.80
C LEU A 114 -11.72 0.97 8.35
N PHE A 115 -11.10 1.79 7.48
CA PHE A 115 -9.67 1.63 7.18
C PHE A 115 -8.77 1.80 8.41
N LEU A 116 -9.23 2.49 9.45
CA LEU A 116 -8.53 2.56 10.75
C LEU A 116 -8.44 1.21 11.46
N LEU A 117 -9.39 0.32 11.19
CA LEU A 117 -9.39 -1.05 11.68
C LEU A 117 -8.63 -2.01 10.76
N PHE A 118 -8.08 -1.52 9.64
CA PHE A 118 -7.37 -2.28 8.61
C PHE A 118 -6.14 -1.51 8.10
N VAL A 119 -5.35 -0.99 9.04
CA VAL A 119 -4.16 -0.18 8.75
C VAL A 119 -3.19 -0.95 7.88
N ASP A 120 -2.66 -0.28 6.87
CA ASP A 120 -1.66 -0.86 6.00
C ASP A 120 -0.26 -0.85 6.64
N LEU A 121 0.22 -2.05 6.97
CA LEU A 121 1.53 -2.28 7.58
C LEU A 121 2.41 -3.21 6.75
N TYR A 122 1.93 -3.70 5.60
CA TYR A 122 2.62 -4.77 4.87
C TYR A 122 4.04 -4.35 4.47
N LYS A 123 4.17 -3.18 3.85
CA LYS A 123 5.45 -2.66 3.36
C LYS A 123 6.40 -2.32 4.51
N GLU A 124 5.91 -1.69 5.57
CA GLU A 124 6.74 -1.31 6.70
C GLU A 124 7.24 -2.53 7.48
N VAL A 125 6.38 -3.53 7.72
CA VAL A 125 6.77 -4.78 8.38
C VAL A 125 7.79 -5.55 7.55
N PHE A 126 7.63 -5.60 6.22
CA PHE A 126 8.64 -6.20 5.35
C PHE A 126 9.99 -5.49 5.46
N LEU A 127 10.02 -4.15 5.38
CA LEU A 127 11.25 -3.37 5.49
C LEU A 127 11.93 -3.60 6.84
N LEU A 128 11.16 -3.60 7.93
CA LEU A 128 11.70 -3.92 9.26
C LEU A 128 12.27 -5.34 9.32
N PHE A 129 11.57 -6.33 8.77
CA PHE A 129 12.07 -7.71 8.74
C PHE A 129 13.36 -7.89 7.97
N TYR A 130 13.53 -7.13 6.89
CA TYR A 130 14.68 -7.22 6.01
C TYR A 130 15.90 -6.47 6.56
N PHE A 131 15.72 -5.25 7.05
CA PHE A 131 16.83 -4.40 7.51
C PHE A 131 17.19 -4.59 8.98
N ILE A 132 16.22 -4.93 9.84
CA ILE A 132 16.42 -4.97 11.29
C ILE A 132 16.53 -6.42 11.78
N LYS A 133 17.75 -6.82 12.16
CA LYS A 133 18.03 -8.14 12.74
C LYS A 133 17.86 -8.18 14.27
N ASN A 134 18.03 -7.05 14.95
CA ASN A 134 17.93 -6.97 16.41
C ASN A 134 16.45 -6.93 16.84
N LYS A 135 16.02 -7.90 17.64
CA LYS A 135 14.62 -8.03 18.10
C LYS A 135 14.13 -6.82 18.89
N LYS A 136 14.90 -6.32 19.85
CA LYS A 136 14.50 -5.18 20.69
C LYS A 136 14.30 -3.91 19.85
N LEU A 137 15.21 -3.67 18.90
CA LEU A 137 15.09 -2.55 17.96
C LEU A 137 13.90 -2.74 17.01
N PHE A 138 13.66 -3.97 16.54
CA PHE A 138 12.50 -4.30 15.71
C PHE A 138 11.19 -3.99 16.45
N ASP A 139 11.03 -4.47 17.68
CA ASP A 139 9.81 -4.26 18.47
C ASP A 139 9.53 -2.76 18.70
N LEU A 140 10.58 -1.99 19.03
CA LEU A 140 10.47 -0.54 19.22
C LEU A 140 10.08 0.19 17.92
N LEU A 141 10.73 -0.14 16.80
CA LEU A 141 10.42 0.48 15.51
C LEU A 141 9.04 0.06 14.99
N PHE A 142 8.63 -1.19 15.21
CA PHE A 142 7.31 -1.67 14.83
C PHE A 142 6.21 -0.90 15.57
N ILE A 143 6.35 -0.72 16.89
CA ILE A 143 5.41 0.08 17.70
C ILE A 143 5.37 1.52 17.19
N ALA A 144 6.53 2.14 16.93
CA ALA A 144 6.59 3.50 16.41
C ALA A 144 5.89 3.64 15.06
N VAL A 145 6.15 2.71 14.12
CA VAL A 145 5.50 2.65 12.81
C VAL A 145 3.99 2.49 12.94
N LEU A 146 3.52 1.61 13.83
CA LEU A 146 2.10 1.39 14.06
C LEU A 146 1.40 2.67 14.53
N PHE A 147 1.96 3.38 15.50
CA PHE A 147 1.40 4.64 15.99
C PHE A 147 1.41 5.74 14.92
N ILE A 148 2.52 5.89 14.18
CA ILE A 148 2.61 6.85 13.09
C ILE A 148 1.55 6.55 12.03
N LYS A 149 1.37 5.28 11.66
CA LYS A 149 0.37 4.85 10.68
C LYS A 149 -1.05 5.09 11.14
N LEU A 150 -1.38 4.69 12.37
CA LEU A 150 -2.69 4.97 12.96
C LEU A 150 -2.99 6.48 12.97
N TYR A 151 -2.01 7.31 13.33
CA TYR A 151 -2.18 8.77 13.31
C TYR A 151 -2.39 9.33 11.90
N VAL A 152 -1.62 8.86 10.91
CA VAL A 152 -1.76 9.28 9.51
C VAL A 152 -3.12 8.87 8.95
N GLU A 153 -3.51 7.61 9.13
CA GLU A 153 -4.81 7.09 8.69
C GLU A 153 -5.97 7.84 9.38
N TYR A 154 -5.85 8.10 10.69
CA TYR A 154 -6.84 8.89 11.44
C TYR A 154 -6.98 10.31 10.89
N SER A 155 -5.85 10.98 10.68
CA SER A 155 -5.83 12.34 10.12
C SER A 155 -6.43 12.37 8.71
N PHE A 156 -6.18 11.34 7.91
CA PHE A 156 -6.68 11.27 6.54
C PHE A 156 -8.17 10.92 6.47
N HIS A 157 -8.66 10.00 7.30
CA HIS A 157 -10.04 9.54 7.21
C HIS A 157 -11.03 10.31 8.10
N TYR A 158 -10.56 10.93 9.19
CA TYR A 158 -11.41 11.63 10.15
C TYR A 158 -11.34 13.16 10.04
N ASN A 159 -10.15 13.77 9.87
CA ASN A 159 -10.06 15.24 9.75
C ASN A 159 -10.53 15.76 8.39
N ILE A 160 -10.63 14.90 7.36
CA ILE A 160 -11.17 15.29 6.06
C ILE A 160 -12.69 15.55 6.10
N LYS A 161 -13.44 15.01 7.07
CA LYS A 161 -14.85 15.39 7.30
C LYS A 161 -15.03 16.90 7.58
N LYS A 162 -13.98 17.59 8.07
CA LYS A 162 -14.00 19.04 8.31
C LYS A 162 -13.85 19.88 7.03
N TYR A 163 -13.51 19.26 5.89
CA TYR A 163 -13.27 19.92 4.61
C TYR A 163 -14.27 19.49 3.52
N ASN A 164 -15.50 19.14 3.90
CA ASN A 164 -16.62 19.11 2.95
C ASN A 164 -16.86 20.55 2.44
N VAL A 165 -16.11 20.90 1.40
CA VAL A 165 -16.53 21.79 0.32
C VAL A 165 -17.30 20.93 -0.67
#